data_AF-A0A554ISG2-F1
#
_entry.id   AF-A0A554ISG2-F1
#
_cell.length_a   1.000
_cell.length_b   1.000
_cell.length_c   1.000
_cell.angle_alpha   90.00
_cell.angle_beta   90.00
_cell.angle_gamma   90.00
#
_symmetry.space_group_name_H-M   'P 1'
#
loop_
_entity.id
_entity.type
_entity.pdbx_description
1 polymer ?
#
loop_
_entity_poly.entity_id
_entity_poly.type
_entity_poly.pdbx_seq_one_letter_code
_entity_poly.pdbx_strand_id
1 'polypeptide(L)'
;MSVRFAGSTAAEMTRRTSLGQMIDQSTMLLMVSIGTLILVLALLILFHENANATKGYRLRGLERERSVLLLEQEVLNMQIADVQSLQHLEQDLQIQSMVRPKNLRYAQQGE
;
A
#
# COMPACT_ATOMS: atom_id res chain seq x y z
N MET A 1 55.87 -64.30 28.20
CA MET A 1 55.66 -62.87 28.49
C MET A 1 55.35 -62.16 27.18
N SER A 2 54.08 -62.10 26.78
CA SER A 2 53.66 -61.38 25.57
C SER A 2 52.20 -61.00 25.73
N VAL A 3 51.95 -59.74 26.13
CA VAL A 3 50.59 -59.21 26.19
C VAL A 3 50.65 -57.72 25.83
N ARG A 4 49.65 -57.28 25.04
CA ARG A 4 49.16 -55.89 24.87
C ARG A 4 49.89 -55.01 23.85
N PHE A 5 49.60 -55.20 22.55
CA PHE A 5 49.77 -54.12 21.55
C PHE A 5 48.63 -53.99 20.52
N ALA A 6 47.67 -54.92 20.48
CA ALA A 6 46.59 -54.90 19.46
C ALA A 6 45.34 -54.07 19.84
N GLY A 7 45.20 -53.60 21.08
CA GLY A 7 43.98 -52.92 21.55
C GLY A 7 43.87 -51.42 21.22
N SER A 8 44.99 -50.76 20.92
CA SER A 8 45.01 -49.28 20.76
C SER A 8 44.52 -48.81 19.39
N THR A 9 44.76 -49.59 18.33
CA THR A 9 44.48 -49.18 16.95
C THR A 9 43.01 -49.29 16.58
N ALA A 10 42.30 -50.31 17.11
CA ALA A 10 40.87 -50.49 16.85
C ALA A 10 40.02 -49.38 17.50
N ALA A 11 40.35 -48.99 18.73
CA ALA A 11 39.64 -47.92 19.45
C ALA A 11 39.82 -46.54 18.79
N GLU A 12 41.02 -46.24 18.29
CA GLU A 12 41.26 -45.01 17.51
C GLU A 12 40.52 -45.00 16.18
N MET A 13 40.43 -46.15 15.49
CA MET A 13 39.67 -46.27 14.24
C MET A 13 38.17 -46.00 14.47
N THR A 14 37.56 -46.62 15.48
CA THR A 14 36.14 -46.43 15.82
C THR A 14 35.83 -44.98 16.21
N ARG A 15 36.74 -44.33 16.95
CA ARG A 15 36.59 -42.92 17.35
C ARG A 15 36.64 -41.97 16.14
N ARG A 16 37.46 -42.28 15.13
CA ARG A 16 37.53 -41.50 13.88
C ARG A 16 36.29 -41.66 13.02
N THR A 17 35.71 -42.87 12.94
CA THR A 17 34.45 -43.09 12.21
C THR A 17 33.27 -42.38 12.90
N SER A 18 33.21 -42.40 14.23
CA SER A 18 32.22 -41.66 15.02
C SER A 18 32.31 -40.15 14.83
N LEU A 19 33.52 -39.59 14.75
CA LEU A 19 33.74 -38.16 14.50
C LEU A 19 33.28 -37.73 13.10
N GLY A 20 33.59 -38.53 12.07
CA GLY A 20 33.09 -38.29 10.71
C GLY A 20 31.57 -38.32 10.63
N GLN A 21 30.94 -39.34 11.24
CA GLN A 21 29.48 -39.44 11.29
C GLN A 21 28.81 -38.26 12.02
N MET A 22 29.40 -37.76 13.12
CA MET A 22 28.89 -36.55 13.80
C MET A 22 28.99 -35.30 12.92
N ILE A 23 30.07 -35.17 12.13
CA ILE A 23 30.27 -34.02 11.24
C ILE A 23 29.29 -34.07 10.07
N ASP A 24 29.08 -35.22 9.46
CA ASP A 24 28.13 -35.39 8.35
C ASP A 24 26.69 -35.13 8.81
N GLN A 25 26.32 -35.63 10.00
CA GLN A 25 25.01 -35.38 10.60
C GLN A 25 24.79 -33.89 10.92
N SER A 26 25.83 -33.22 11.44
CA SER A 26 25.77 -31.78 11.72
C SER A 26 25.62 -30.96 10.42
N THR A 27 26.34 -31.36 9.37
CA THR A 27 26.29 -30.71 8.06
C THR A 27 24.92 -30.89 7.40
N MET A 28 24.33 -32.08 7.50
CA MET A 28 22.98 -32.36 7.02
C MET A 28 21.92 -31.51 7.75
N LEU A 29 22.01 -31.43 9.08
CA LEU A 29 21.10 -30.58 9.88
C LEU A 29 21.25 -29.09 9.54
N LEU A 30 22.48 -28.63 9.28
CA LEU A 30 22.75 -27.25 8.87
C LEU A 30 22.17 -26.94 7.47
N MET A 31 22.31 -27.87 6.52
CA MET A 31 21.75 -27.70 5.18
C MET A 31 20.22 -27.62 5.22
N VAL A 32 19.58 -28.48 6.01
CA VAL A 32 18.12 -28.47 6.20
C VAL A 32 17.69 -27.19 6.90
N SER A 33 18.38 -26.76 7.97
CA SER A 33 18.00 -25.55 8.71
C SER A 33 18.10 -24.30 7.83
N ILE A 34 19.17 -24.16 7.05
CA ILE A 34 19.32 -23.06 6.09
C ILE A 34 18.21 -23.11 5.03
N GLY A 35 17.91 -24.29 4.48
CA GLY A 35 16.82 -24.47 3.52
C GLY A 35 15.46 -24.05 4.09
N THR A 36 15.16 -24.45 5.32
CA THR A 36 13.91 -24.05 5.99
C THR A 36 13.85 -22.55 6.28
N LEU A 37 14.97 -21.92 6.69
CA LEU A 37 15.04 -20.48 6.90
C LEU A 37 14.77 -19.70 5.61
N ILE A 38 15.38 -20.12 4.50
CA ILE A 38 15.15 -19.50 3.19
C ILE A 38 13.68 -19.66 2.77
N LEU A 39 13.10 -20.84 2.96
CA LEU A 39 11.70 -21.11 2.60
C LEU A 39 10.74 -20.25 3.44
N VAL A 40 10.97 -20.15 4.75
CA VAL A 40 10.17 -19.29 5.64
C VAL A 40 10.31 -17.82 5.26
N LEU A 41 11.52 -17.34 4.98
CA LEU A 41 11.75 -15.97 4.51
C LEU A 41 11.04 -15.69 3.19
N ALA A 42 11.11 -16.62 2.23
CA ALA A 42 10.42 -16.49 0.94
C ALA A 42 8.90 -16.39 1.11
N LEU A 43 8.32 -17.22 1.98
CA LEU A 43 6.89 -17.14 2.31
C LEU A 43 6.54 -15.83 3.01
N LEU A 44 7.35 -15.38 3.96
CA LEU A 44 7.13 -14.09 4.64
C LEU A 44 7.17 -12.91 3.68
N ILE A 45 8.12 -12.89 2.74
CA ILE A 45 8.21 -11.85 1.70
C ILE A 45 6.97 -11.92 0.81
N LEU A 46 6.56 -13.11 0.35
CA LEU A 46 5.35 -13.26 -0.46
C LEU A 46 4.08 -12.79 0.27
N PHE A 47 3.94 -13.10 1.56
CA PHE A 47 2.82 -12.62 2.37
C PHE A 47 2.88 -11.11 2.59
N HIS A 48 4.06 -10.55 2.82
CA HIS A 48 4.25 -9.11 2.99
C HIS A 48 3.88 -8.37 1.69
N GLU A 49 4.39 -8.81 0.55
CA GLU A 49 4.08 -8.22 -0.76
C GLU A 49 2.59 -8.39 -1.12
N ASN A 50 1.97 -9.54 -0.85
CA ASN A 50 0.53 -9.72 -1.06
C ASN A 50 -0.31 -8.82 -0.14
N ALA A 51 0.07 -8.70 1.13
CA ALA A 51 -0.60 -7.81 2.07
C ALA A 51 -0.40 -6.34 1.65
N ASN A 52 0.77 -5.98 1.14
CA ASN A 52 1.09 -4.65 0.69
C ASN A 52 0.35 -4.30 -0.62
N ALA A 53 0.26 -5.25 -1.56
CA ALA A 53 -0.56 -5.13 -2.77
C ALA A 53 -2.04 -4.92 -2.41
N THR A 54 -2.58 -5.71 -1.48
CA THR A 54 -3.97 -5.59 -1.01
C THR A 54 -4.22 -4.24 -0.33
N LYS A 55 -3.27 -3.77 0.50
CA LYS A 55 -3.31 -2.44 1.10
C LYS A 55 -3.25 -1.33 0.04
N GLY A 56 -2.42 -1.49 -1.00
CA GLY A 56 -2.32 -0.56 -2.12
C GLY A 56 -3.61 -0.45 -2.94
N TYR A 57 -4.30 -1.57 -3.18
CA TYR A 57 -5.62 -1.56 -3.82
C TYR A 57 -6.67 -0.82 -2.98
N ARG A 58 -6.67 -1.05 -1.66
CA ARG A 58 -7.57 -0.33 -0.75
C ARG A 58 -7.26 1.18 -0.70
N LEU A 59 -5.99 1.54 -0.70
CA LEU A 59 -5.56 2.95 -0.71
C LEU A 59 -6.01 3.66 -1.98
N ARG A 60 -5.80 3.06 -3.16
CA ARG A 60 -6.29 3.62 -4.44
C ARG A 60 -7.81 3.77 -4.49
N GLY A 61 -8.54 2.87 -3.82
CA GLY A 61 -9.99 2.99 -3.65
C GLY A 61 -10.37 4.23 -2.86
N LEU A 62 -9.76 4.41 -1.68
CA LEU A 62 -9.97 5.57 -0.81
C LEU A 62 -9.53 6.88 -1.48
N GLU A 63 -8.46 6.88 -2.27
CA GLU A 63 -8.03 8.04 -3.04
C GLU A 63 -9.06 8.46 -4.10
N ARG A 64 -9.66 7.49 -4.81
CA ARG A 64 -10.75 7.79 -5.75
C ARG A 64 -11.97 8.35 -5.04
N GLU A 65 -12.38 7.74 -3.94
CA GLU A 65 -13.52 8.20 -3.15
C GLU A 65 -13.29 9.63 -2.64
N ARG A 66 -12.08 9.91 -2.12
CA ARG A 66 -11.68 11.27 -1.73
C ARG A 66 -11.77 12.25 -2.90
N SER A 67 -11.27 11.89 -4.08
CA SER A 67 -11.35 12.76 -5.26
C SER A 67 -12.78 13.06 -5.69
N VAL A 68 -13.68 12.08 -5.61
CA VAL A 68 -15.12 12.28 -5.91
C VAL A 68 -15.75 13.23 -4.90
N LEU A 69 -15.52 13.01 -3.60
CA LEU A 69 -16.08 13.84 -2.54
C LEU A 69 -15.59 15.29 -2.62
N LEU A 70 -14.32 15.51 -2.98
CA LEU A 70 -13.79 16.86 -3.17
C LEU A 70 -14.42 17.58 -4.35
N LEU A 71 -14.66 16.87 -5.45
CA LEU A 71 -15.35 17.44 -6.61
C LEU A 71 -16.79 17.82 -6.26
N GLU A 72 -17.50 16.95 -5.54
CA GLU A 72 -18.86 17.23 -5.08
C GLU A 72 -18.91 18.46 -4.16
N GLN A 73 -17.95 18.58 -3.24
CA GLN A 73 -17.81 19.75 -2.39
C GLN A 73 -17.54 21.03 -3.19
N GLU A 74 -16.69 20.98 -4.21
CA GLU A 74 -16.39 22.12 -5.07
C GLU A 74 -17.63 22.59 -5.83
N VAL A 75 -18.40 21.66 -6.40
CA VAL A 75 -19.67 21.95 -7.07
C VAL A 75 -20.68 22.57 -6.09
N LEU A 76 -20.80 22.03 -4.88
CA LEU A 76 -21.70 22.59 -3.87
C LEU A 76 -21.31 24.02 -3.47
N ASN A 77 -20.01 24.27 -3.28
CA ASN A 77 -19.51 25.60 -2.95
C ASN A 77 -19.79 26.61 -4.06
N MET A 78 -19.65 26.21 -5.33
CA MET A 78 -20.01 27.05 -6.46
C MET A 78 -21.50 27.40 -6.44
N GLN A 79 -22.38 26.42 -6.19
CA GLN A 79 -23.83 26.65 -6.09
C GLN A 79 -24.18 27.59 -4.92
N ILE A 80 -23.52 27.44 -3.76
CA ILE A 80 -23.71 28.34 -2.61
C ILE A 80 -23.31 29.76 -2.99
N ALA A 81 -22.16 29.95 -3.64
CA ALA A 81 -21.71 31.26 -4.07
C ALA A 81 -22.69 31.91 -5.07
N ASP A 82 -23.25 31.11 -5.98
CA ASP A 82 -24.22 31.59 -6.97
C ASP A 82 -25.51 32.08 -6.27
N VAL A 83 -26.05 31.27 -5.35
CA VAL A 83 -27.23 31.65 -4.54
C VAL A 83 -26.93 32.88 -3.68
N GLN A 84 -25.76 32.95 -3.03
CA GLN A 84 -25.36 34.11 -2.25
C GLN A 84 -25.24 35.37 -3.10
N SER A 85 -24.72 35.26 -4.32
CA SER A 85 -24.62 36.39 -5.25
C SER A 85 -26.01 36.89 -5.67
N LEU A 86 -26.95 35.99 -5.95
CA LEU A 86 -28.33 36.32 -6.28
C LEU A 86 -29.06 36.96 -5.11
N GLN A 87 -28.88 36.43 -3.90
CA GLN A 87 -29.43 37.02 -2.68
C GLN A 87 -28.87 38.42 -2.43
N HIS A 88 -27.58 38.64 -2.70
CA HIS A 88 -26.96 39.95 -2.56
C HIS A 88 -27.56 40.96 -3.55
N LEU A 89 -27.80 40.54 -4.79
CA LEU A 89 -28.46 41.36 -5.82
C LEU A 89 -29.94 41.64 -5.48
N GLU A 90 -30.66 40.66 -4.94
CA GLU A 90 -32.05 40.85 -4.49
C GLU A 90 -32.15 41.86 -3.33
N GLN A 91 -31.18 41.86 -2.44
CA GLN A 91 -31.11 42.75 -1.28
C GLN A 91 -30.61 44.17 -1.62
N ASP A 92 -30.11 44.39 -2.84
CA ASP A 92 -29.63 45.71 -3.27
C ASP A 92 -30.82 46.68 -3.52
N LEU A 93 -30.85 47.77 -2.76
CA LEU A 93 -31.86 48.83 -2.86
C LEU A 93 -31.92 49.49 -4.25
N GLN A 94 -30.81 49.53 -5.00
CA GLN A 94 -30.82 50.02 -6.37
C GLN A 94 -31.53 49.07 -7.32
N ILE A 95 -31.38 47.76 -7.13
CA ILE A 95 -32.04 46.76 -7.98
C ILE A 95 -33.53 46.67 -7.64
N GLN A 96 -33.91 46.74 -6.36
CA GLN A 96 -35.32 46.76 -5.95
C GLN A 96 -36.10 47.97 -6.50
N SER A 97 -35.41 49.08 -6.73
CA SER A 97 -36.01 50.29 -7.33
C SER A 97 -35.98 50.31 -8.86
N MET A 98 -35.36 49.30 -9.51
CA MET A 98 -35.40 49.17 -10.97
C MET A 98 -36.78 48.72 -11.47
N VAL A 99 -37.33 49.49 -12.41
CA VAL A 99 -38.62 49.20 -13.04
C VAL A 99 -38.39 48.38 -14.31
N ARG A 100 -39.12 47.27 -14.48
CA ARG A 100 -39.00 46.41 -15.65
C ARG A 100 -39.31 47.21 -16.94
N PRO A 101 -38.36 47.33 -17.90
CA PRO A 101 -38.58 48.14 -19.09
C PRO A 101 -39.69 47.53 -19.96
N LYS A 102 -40.75 48.30 -20.20
CA LYS A 102 -41.96 47.87 -20.92
C LYS A 102 -41.75 47.70 -22.43
N ASN A 103 -40.70 48.31 -23.00
CA ASN A 103 -40.39 48.29 -24.43
C ASN A 103 -38.89 48.12 -24.64
N LEU A 104 -38.45 46.91 -25.01
CA LEU A 104 -37.08 46.65 -25.44
C LEU A 104 -36.93 47.15 -26.89
N ARG A 105 -36.43 48.38 -27.09
CA ARG A 105 -35.99 48.82 -28.42
C ARG A 105 -34.59 48.30 -28.64
N TYR A 106 -34.47 47.22 -29.41
CA TYR A 106 -33.19 46.77 -29.94
C TYR A 106 -32.68 47.87 -30.89
N ALA A 107 -31.52 48.45 -30.58
CA ALA A 107 -30.84 49.30 -31.53
C ALA A 107 -30.41 48.41 -32.70
N GLN A 108 -31.08 48.52 -33.85
CA GLN A 108 -30.50 48.04 -35.10
C GLN A 108 -29.22 48.84 -35.32
N GLN A 109 -28.09 48.14 -35.21
CA GLN A 109 -26.78 48.58 -35.62
C GLN A 109 -26.90 49.14 -37.04
N GLY A 110 -26.72 50.45 -37.17
CA GLY A 110 -26.59 51.11 -38.47
C GLY A 110 -25.27 50.68 -39.11
N GLU A 111 -25.36 50.54 -40.43
CA GLU A 111 -24.28 50.27 -41.39
C GLU A 111 -23.04 51.15 -41.22
#